data_AF-A0A376MS80-F1
#
_entry.id   AF-A0A376MS80-F1
#
_cell.length_a   1.000
_cell.length_b   1.000
_cell.length_c   1.000
_cell.angle_alpha   90.00
_cell.angle_beta   90.00
_cell.angle_gamma   90.00
#
_symmetry.space_group_name_H-M   'P 1'
#
loop_
_entity.id
_entity.type
_entity.pdbx_description
1 polymer ?
#
loop_
_entity_poly.entity_id
_entity_poly.type
_entity_poly.pdbx_seq_one_letter_code
_entity_poly.pdbx_strand_id
1 'polypeptide(L)' 'MWKRKLKQGIESATQKKIVKMIKDSKLKVQAQIQGDEIRVTGKSRDDLQAVMAMVRGGDLGQPFQFKNFRD' A
#
# COMPACT_ATOMS: atom_id res chain seq x y z
N MET A 1 -5.14 25.80 -20.09
CA MET A 1 -4.60 24.42 -19.99
C MET A 1 -4.80 23.94 -18.56
N TRP A 2 -5.79 23.07 -18.31
CA TRP A 2 -6.09 22.57 -16.97
C TRP A 2 -5.01 21.56 -16.54
N LYS A 3 -3.99 22.02 -15.83
CA LYS A 3 -2.98 21.15 -15.21
C LYS A 3 -3.61 20.49 -13.98
N ARG A 4 -4.53 19.52 -14.19
CA ARG A 4 -4.89 18.58 -13.13
C ARG A 4 -3.58 17.89 -12.75
N LYS A 5 -3.01 18.22 -11.60
CA LYS A 5 -1.94 17.42 -11.00
C LYS A 5 -2.57 16.05 -10.74
N LEU A 6 -2.45 15.14 -11.70
CA LEU A 6 -2.56 13.71 -11.43
C LEU A 6 -1.53 13.48 -10.33
N LYS A 7 -1.98 13.26 -9.09
CA LYS A 7 -1.11 12.78 -8.01
C LYS A 7 -0.70 11.37 -8.42
N GLN A 8 0.29 11.28 -9.29
CA GLN A 8 0.92 10.02 -9.65
C GLN A 8 1.86 9.70 -8.50
N GLY A 9 1.57 8.61 -7.79
CA GLY A 9 2.36 8.19 -6.64
C GLY A 9 1.68 8.40 -5.30
N ILE A 10 2.20 7.70 -4.30
CA ILE A 10 1.79 7.83 -2.91
C ILE A 10 2.73 8.83 -2.25
N GLU A 11 2.20 9.91 -1.67
CA GLU A 11 3.02 10.87 -0.92
C GLU A 11 3.81 10.14 0.20
N SER A 12 5.07 10.55 0.42
CA SER A 12 5.95 9.83 1.36
C SER A 12 5.39 9.73 2.79
N ALA A 13 4.59 10.70 3.22
CA ALA A 13 3.88 10.63 4.50
C ALA A 13 2.89 9.46 4.54
N THR A 14 2.09 9.30 3.48
CA THR A 14 1.13 8.20 3.33
C THR A 14 1.84 6.87 3.14
N GLN A 15 2.97 6.83 2.42
CA GLN A 15 3.79 5.62 2.29
C GLN A 15 4.27 5.11 3.65
N LYS A 16 4.83 6.01 4.48
CA LYS A 16 5.28 5.67 5.83
C LYS A 16 4.13 5.21 6.73
N LYS A 17 2.96 5.84 6.62
CA LYS A 17 1.74 5.42 7.36
C LYS A 17 1.32 4.00 6.98
N ILE A 18 1.24 3.68 5.68
CA ILE A 18 0.87 2.35 5.20
C ILE A 18 1.86 1.29 5.68
N VAL A 19 3.17 1.54 5.53
CA VAL A 19 4.20 0.61 6.01
C VAL A 19 4.09 0.39 7.52
N LYS A 20 3.82 1.45 8.29
CA LYS A 20 3.61 1.34 9.74
C LYS A 20 2.36 0.52 10.08
N MET A 21 1.22 0.81 9.46
CA MET A 21 -0.01 0.02 9.61
C MET A 21 0.20 -1.46 9.31
N ILE A 22 0.90 -1.78 8.22
CA ILE A 22 1.21 -3.17 7.86
C ILE A 22 2.07 -3.84 8.93
N LYS A 23 3.06 -3.14 9.49
CA LYS A 23 3.88 -3.67 10.60
C LYS A 23 3.06 -3.86 11.88
N ASP A 24 2.16 -2.93 12.19
CA ASP A 24 1.32 -2.96 13.38
C ASP A 24 0.22 -4.04 13.28
N SER A 25 -0.14 -4.47 12.06
CA SER A 25 -1.12 -5.53 11.81
C SER A 25 -0.70 -6.92 12.29
N LYS A 26 0.58 -7.13 12.64
CA LYS A 26 1.17 -8.43 13.00
C LYS A 26 1.04 -9.54 11.94
N LEU A 27 0.63 -9.20 10.72
CA LEU A 27 0.60 -10.12 9.59
C LEU A 27 2.03 -10.54 9.21
N LYS A 28 2.21 -11.78 8.72
CA LYS A 28 3.52 -12.30 8.30
C LYS A 28 3.90 -11.82 6.90
N VAL A 29 3.85 -10.51 6.71
CA VAL A 29 4.13 -9.82 5.45
C VAL A 29 5.20 -8.74 5.65
N GLN A 30 5.95 -8.45 4.59
CA GLN A 30 6.94 -7.40 4.56
C GLN A 30 6.50 -6.31 3.58
N ALA A 31 6.51 -5.06 4.01
CA ALA A 31 6.23 -3.90 3.16
C ALA A 31 7.51 -3.08 2.93
N GLN A 32 7.78 -2.72 1.68
CA GLN A 32 8.93 -1.91 1.26
C GLN A 32 8.47 -0.80 0.32
N ILE A 33 9.03 0.40 0.48
CA ILE A 33 8.77 1.53 -0.42
C ILE A 33 9.72 1.42 -1.62
N GLN A 34 9.20 1.49 -2.84
CA GLN A 34 9.93 1.44 -4.10
C GLN A 34 9.56 2.66 -4.94
N GLY A 35 10.34 3.74 -4.81
CA GLY A 35 10.00 5.03 -5.39
C GLY A 35 8.65 5.52 -4.87
N ASP A 36 7.67 5.61 -5.76
CA ASP A 36 6.33 6.10 -5.44
C ASP A 36 5.31 4.97 -5.13
N GLU A 37 5.78 3.71 -5.12
CA GLU A 37 4.98 2.51 -4.87
C GLU A 37 5.37 1.82 -3.56
N ILE A 38 4.51 0.94 -3.07
CA ILE A 38 4.78 0.08 -1.91
C ILE A 38 4.63 -1.37 -2.37
N ARG A 39 5.72 -2.12 -2.27
CA ARG A 39 5.72 -3.56 -2.50
C ARG A 39 5.41 -4.27 -1.18
N VAL A 40 4.42 -5.16 -1.22
CA VAL A 40 4.09 -6.06 -0.11
C VAL A 40 4.40 -7.48 -0.54
N THR A 41 5.19 -8.20 0.26
CA THR A 41 5.59 -9.59 0.01
C THR A 41 5.22 -10.43 1.22
N GLY A 42 4.68 -11.63 1.00
CA GLY A 42 4.25 -12.53 2.05
C GLY A 42 4.20 -13.97 1.54
N LYS A 43 4.29 -14.94 2.46
CA LYS A 43 4.16 -16.37 2.10
C LYS A 43 2.71 -16.83 1.97
N SER A 44 1.80 -16.18 2.72
CA SER A 44 0.38 -16.50 2.71
C SER A 44 -0.37 -15.53 1.81
N ARG A 45 -1.15 -16.07 0.87
CA ARG A 45 -2.06 -15.27 0.05
C ARG A 45 -3.14 -14.61 0.89
N ASP A 46 -3.59 -15.27 1.97
CA ASP A 46 -4.60 -14.72 2.88
C ASP A 46 -4.08 -13.48 3.61
N ASP A 47 -2.82 -13.51 4.05
CA ASP A 47 -2.20 -12.34 4.69
C ASP A 47 -2.08 -11.17 3.69
N LEU A 48 -1.74 -11.46 2.42
CA LEU A 48 -1.69 -10.44 1.38
C LEU A 48 -3.08 -9.83 1.10
N GLN A 49 -4.13 -10.65 1.07
CA GLN A 49 -5.51 -10.17 0.93
C GLN A 49 -5.95 -9.34 2.13
N ALA A 50 -5.58 -9.73 3.35
CA ALA A 50 -5.87 -8.98 4.56
C ALA A 50 -5.20 -7.59 4.55
N VAL A 51 -3.96 -7.48 4.07
CA VAL A 51 -3.29 -6.18 3.88
C VAL A 51 -4.06 -5.31 2.89
N MET A 52 -4.52 -5.87 1.76
CA MET A 52 -5.28 -5.11 0.77
C MET A 52 -6.60 -4.58 1.34
N ALA A 53 -7.33 -5.42 2.09
CA ALA A 53 -8.55 -5.02 2.78
C ALA A 53 -8.30 -3.89 3.79
N MET A 54 -7.23 -4.02 4.59
CA MET A 54 -6.84 -2.99 5.56
C MET A 54 -6.49 -1.66 4.90
N VAL A 55 -5.73 -1.68 3.80
CA VAL A 55 -5.35 -0.45 3.08
C VAL A 55 -6.54 0.18 2.37
N ARG A 56 -7.50 -0.62 1.87
CA ARG A 56 -8.76 -0.11 1.28
C ARG A 56 -9.70 0.49 2.32
N GLY A 57 -9.77 -0.11 3.51
CA GLY A 57 -10.61 0.36 4.61
C GLY A 57 -9.99 1.47 5.46
N GLY A 58 -8.69 1.73 5.30
CA GLY A 58 -8.00 2.79 6.02
C GLY A 58 -8.32 4.19 5.49
N ASP A 59 -8.50 5.15 6.38
CA ASP A 59 -8.68 6.56 6.02
C ASP A 59 -7.35 7.21 5.61
N LEU A 60 -6.93 6.90 4.39
CA LEU A 60 -5.64 7.28 3.82
C LEU A 60 -5.78 8.42 2.79
N GLY A 61 -6.97 9.02 2.69
CA GLY A 61 -7.24 10.23 1.90
C GLY A 61 -7.21 10.05 0.38
N GLN A 62 -6.96 8.85 -0.14
CA GLN A 62 -7.02 8.56 -1.57
C GLN A 62 -7.26 7.05 -1.83
N PRO A 63 -7.89 6.70 -2.98
CA PRO A 63 -7.96 5.31 -3.41
C PRO A 63 -6.59 4.78 -3.85
N PHE A 64 -6.27 3.54 -3.49
CA PHE A 64 -5.06 2.84 -3.94
C PHE A 64 -5.38 1.76 -4.96
N GLN A 65 -4.48 1.61 -5.93
CA GLN A 65 -4.51 0.50 -6.87
C GLN A 65 -3.53 -0.57 -6.42
N PHE A 66 -3.96 -1.82 -6.45
CA PHE A 66 -3.14 -2.99 -6.14
C PHE A 66 -2.86 -3.71 -7.45
N LYS A 67 -1.58 -3.82 -7.83
CA LYS A 67 -1.14 -4.36 -9.10
C LYS A 67 0.06 -5.28 -8.91
N ASN A 68 0.45 -5.97 -10.00
CA ASN A 68 1.65 -6.81 -10.04
C ASN A 68 1.64 -7.93 -8.99
N PHE A 69 0.52 -8.66 -8.92
CA PHE A 69 0.44 -9.91 -8.15
C PHE A 69 1.40 -10.94 -8.78
N ARG A 70 2.25 -11.53 -7.95
CA ARG A 70 3.24 -12.54 -8.35
C ARG A 70 3.12 -13.71 -7.38
N ASP A 71 3.31 -14.92 -7.89
CA ASP A 71 3.52 -16.14 -7.09
C ASP A 71 4.94 -16.21 -6.53
#